data_AF-A0A842SUI0-F1
#
_entry.id   AF-A0A842SUI0-F1
#
_cell.length_a   1.000
_cell.length_b   1.000
_cell.length_c   1.000
_cell.angle_alpha   90.00
_cell.angle_beta   90.00
_cell.angle_gamma   90.00
#
_symmetry.space_group_name_H-M   'P 1'
#
loop_
_entity.id
_entity.type
_entity.pdbx_description
1 polymer ?
#
loop_
_entity_poly.entity_id
_entity_poly.type
_entity_poly.pdbx_seq_one_letter_code
_entity_poly.pdbx_strand_id
1 'polypeptide(L)'
;MMEKEMGDQKSIQREEIHLTDPQRTEIYSCAREVRNNTLDEICPALFDVVLDSAQGRLKNELGHVIFHLQKNERLNTRIGLEKLLEAGLKVSPEKTFRILESAGGESKELAEKIRNIL
;
A
#
# COMPACT_ATOMS: atom_id res chain seq x y z
N MET A 1 40.23 19.75 7.71
CA MET A 1 38.95 19.86 8.44
C MET A 1 37.89 20.19 7.41
N MET A 2 37.38 19.20 6.68
CA MET A 2 36.21 18.36 7.03
C MET A 2 34.93 19.16 7.25
N GLU A 3 34.08 19.04 6.22
CA GLU A 3 32.63 18.84 6.24
C GLU A 3 31.73 19.93 6.84
N LYS A 4 30.85 20.45 5.97
CA LYS A 4 29.42 20.32 6.20
C LYS A 4 28.66 20.45 4.88
N GLU A 5 28.29 19.29 4.36
CA GLU A 5 27.22 19.12 3.38
C GLU A 5 25.93 19.71 3.95
N MET A 6 25.37 20.72 3.28
CA MET A 6 23.97 21.08 3.42
C MET A 6 23.25 20.49 2.22
N GLY A 7 22.83 19.23 2.38
CA GLY A 7 21.84 18.62 1.51
C GLY A 7 20.49 19.28 1.78
N ASP A 8 20.04 20.09 0.81
CA ASP A 8 18.65 20.53 0.68
C ASP A 8 17.75 19.28 0.53
N GLN A 9 17.36 18.69 1.66
CA GLN A 9 16.25 17.74 1.70
C GLN A 9 14.97 18.53 1.47
N LYS A 10 14.60 18.68 0.19
CA LYS A 10 13.26 19.09 -0.21
C LYS A 10 12.26 18.23 0.55
N SER A 11 11.56 18.85 1.49
CA SER A 11 10.38 18.34 2.15
C SER A 11 9.34 17.98 1.09
N ILE A 12 9.34 16.73 0.65
CA ILE A 12 8.24 16.18 -0.14
C ILE A 12 7.06 16.16 0.82
N GLN A 13 6.16 17.13 0.68
CA GLN A 13 4.84 17.08 1.28
C GLN A 13 4.19 15.80 0.72
N ARG A 14 4.22 14.74 1.53
CA ARG A 14 3.53 13.48 1.23
C ARG A 14 2.05 13.79 1.25
N GLU A 15 1.46 14.06 0.10
CA GLU A 15 0.02 14.23 -0.03
C GLU A 15 -0.66 12.96 0.51
N GLU A 16 -1.45 13.15 1.56
CA GLU A 16 -2.19 12.08 2.20
C GLU A 16 -3.38 11.75 1.29
N ILE A 17 -3.42 10.52 0.77
CA ILE A 17 -4.57 10.08 -0.03
C ILE A 17 -5.71 9.72 0.92
N HIS A 18 -6.70 10.61 0.97
CA HIS A 18 -7.97 10.33 1.64
C HIS A 18 -8.93 9.66 0.65
N LEU A 19 -9.05 8.34 0.77
CA LEU A 19 -9.99 7.56 -0.05
C LEU A 19 -11.44 7.81 0.40
N THR A 20 -12.28 8.26 -0.53
CA THR A 20 -13.73 8.27 -0.35
C THR A 20 -14.30 6.85 -0.36
N ASP A 21 -15.52 6.65 0.15
CA ASP A 21 -16.18 5.34 0.15
C ASP A 21 -16.35 4.74 -1.26
N PRO A 22 -16.72 5.52 -2.31
CA PRO A 22 -16.76 5.03 -3.69
C PRO A 22 -15.38 4.58 -4.19
N GLN A 23 -14.33 5.41 -4.00
CA GLN A 23 -12.97 5.08 -4.43
C GLN A 23 -12.45 3.81 -3.74
N ARG A 24 -12.69 3.68 -2.43
CA ARG A 24 -12.32 2.46 -1.68
C ARG A 24 -13.02 1.22 -2.24
N THR A 25 -14.30 1.33 -2.58
CA THR A 25 -15.09 0.23 -3.15
C THR A 25 -14.58 -0.20 -4.52
N GLU A 26 -14.21 0.76 -5.36
CA GLU A 26 -13.64 0.48 -6.68
C GLU A 26 -12.26 -0.15 -6.57
N ILE A 27 -11.39 0.37 -5.69
CA ILE A 27 -10.05 -0.21 -5.44
C ILE A 27 -10.17 -1.67 -4.96
N TYR A 28 -11.11 -1.95 -4.06
CA TYR A 28 -11.36 -3.33 -3.62
C TYR A 28 -11.86 -4.22 -4.76
N SER A 29 -12.66 -3.67 -5.66
CA SER A 29 -13.12 -4.41 -6.84
C SER A 29 -11.96 -4.76 -7.77
N CYS A 30 -10.98 -3.86 -7.96
CA CYS A 30 -9.76 -4.17 -8.70
C CYS A 30 -8.94 -5.29 -8.04
N ALA A 31 -8.86 -5.31 -6.71
CA ALA A 31 -8.12 -6.32 -5.95
C ALA A 31 -8.71 -7.74 -6.09
N ARG A 32 -10.01 -7.88 -6.44
CA ARG A 32 -10.67 -9.19 -6.58
C ARG A 32 -10.20 -10.00 -7.78
N GLU A 33 -9.69 -9.32 -8.81
CA GLU A 33 -9.25 -9.94 -10.07
C GLU A 33 -7.82 -10.51 -9.97
N VAL A 34 -7.10 -10.19 -8.90
CA VAL A 34 -5.70 -10.58 -8.71
C VAL A 34 -5.59 -12.07 -8.37
N ARG A 35 -4.66 -12.75 -9.05
CA ARG A 35 -4.37 -14.18 -8.88
C ARG A 35 -3.48 -14.43 -7.66
N ASN A 36 -3.61 -15.62 -7.07
CA ASN A 36 -2.89 -15.99 -5.85
C ASN A 36 -1.37 -15.82 -5.97
N ASN A 37 -0.76 -16.20 -7.10
CA ASN A 37 0.68 -16.03 -7.29
C ASN A 37 1.11 -14.56 -7.18
N THR A 38 0.31 -13.65 -7.71
CA THR A 38 0.56 -12.20 -7.60
C THR A 38 0.36 -11.72 -6.16
N LEU A 39 -0.65 -12.25 -5.44
CA LEU A 39 -0.88 -11.94 -4.03
C LEU A 39 0.32 -12.34 -3.16
N ASP A 40 0.87 -13.53 -3.38
CA ASP A 40 2.03 -14.04 -2.63
C ASP A 40 3.29 -13.19 -2.83
N GLU A 41 3.40 -12.53 -3.98
CA GLU A 41 4.50 -11.63 -4.30
C GLU A 41 4.31 -10.23 -3.68
N ILE A 42 3.12 -9.61 -3.84
CA ILE A 42 2.94 -8.20 -3.52
C ILE A 42 2.47 -7.95 -2.08
N CYS A 43 1.70 -8.86 -1.47
CA CYS A 43 1.15 -8.64 -0.13
C CYS A 43 2.24 -8.50 0.95
N PRO A 44 3.31 -9.29 0.98
CA PRO A 44 4.41 -9.09 1.93
C PRO A 44 5.07 -7.73 1.79
N ALA A 45 5.38 -7.31 0.55
CA ALA A 45 6.01 -6.02 0.29
C ALA A 45 5.09 -4.84 0.68
N LEU A 46 3.79 -4.94 0.39
CA LEU A 46 2.81 -3.93 0.80
C LEU A 46 2.68 -3.86 2.33
N PHE A 47 2.77 -4.99 3.01
CA PHE A 47 2.74 -5.03 4.46
C PHE A 47 3.96 -4.35 5.08
N ASP A 48 5.14 -4.51 4.50
CA ASP A 48 6.33 -3.77 4.96
C ASP A 48 6.14 -2.25 4.84
N VAL A 49 5.49 -1.76 3.78
CA VAL A 49 5.15 -0.32 3.64
C VAL A 49 4.20 0.14 4.74
N VAL A 50 3.22 -0.69 5.06
CA VAL A 50 2.24 -0.44 6.12
C VAL A 50 2.94 -0.43 7.49
N LEU A 51 3.88 -1.33 7.75
CA LEU A 51 4.67 -1.39 8.98
C LEU A 51 5.66 -0.22 9.12
N ASP A 52 6.35 0.16 8.03
CA ASP A 52 7.26 1.33 8.01
C ASP A 52 6.55 2.62 8.41
N SER A 53 5.26 2.72 8.14
CA SER A 53 4.42 3.86 8.51
C SER A 53 3.88 3.81 9.94
N ALA A 54 4.07 2.69 10.64
CA ALA A 54 3.53 2.42 11.98
C ALA A 54 4.11 3.34 13.07
N GLN A 55 4.97 4.29 12.74
CA GLN A 55 5.31 5.42 13.62
C GLN A 55 4.12 6.37 13.91
N GLY A 56 2.91 6.13 13.37
CA GLY A 56 1.71 6.74 13.96
C GLY A 56 0.36 6.57 13.24
N ARG A 57 0.32 6.28 11.94
CA ARG A 57 -0.90 6.45 11.12
C ARG A 57 -1.90 5.29 11.10
N LEU A 58 -1.50 4.10 11.57
CA LEU A 58 -2.32 2.88 11.54
C LEU A 58 -2.75 2.37 12.92
N LYS A 59 -2.73 3.22 13.96
CA LYS A 59 -3.34 2.89 15.27
C LYS A 59 -4.88 3.00 15.25
N ASN A 60 -5.48 2.55 14.15
CA ASN A 60 -6.92 2.60 13.90
C ASN A 60 -7.41 1.19 13.54
N GLU A 61 -8.73 1.04 13.33
CA GLU A 61 -9.35 -0.26 13.05
C GLU A 61 -8.70 -0.98 11.85
N LEU A 62 -8.24 -0.23 10.84
CA LEU A 62 -7.58 -0.80 9.67
C LEU A 62 -6.25 -1.48 10.04
N GLY A 63 -5.44 -0.87 10.89
CA GLY A 63 -4.21 -1.49 11.37
C GLY A 63 -4.47 -2.74 12.24
N HIS A 64 -5.51 -2.72 13.08
CA HIS A 64 -5.92 -3.90 13.84
C HIS A 64 -6.35 -5.06 12.93
N VAL A 65 -7.11 -4.77 11.87
CA VAL A 65 -7.50 -5.78 10.88
C VAL A 65 -6.29 -6.35 10.17
N ILE A 66 -5.35 -5.52 9.70
CA ILE A 66 -4.14 -6.00 9.02
C ILE A 66 -3.29 -6.87 9.94
N PHE A 67 -3.10 -6.46 11.20
CA PHE A 67 -2.38 -7.26 12.19
C PHE A 67 -3.08 -8.59 12.49
N HIS A 68 -4.41 -8.59 12.56
CA HIS A 68 -5.18 -9.83 12.71
C HIS A 68 -5.00 -10.75 11.49
N LEU A 69 -5.03 -10.21 10.27
CA LEU A 69 -4.81 -10.99 9.04
C LEU A 69 -3.39 -11.58 8.99
N GLN A 70 -2.38 -10.80 9.37
CA GLN A 70 -0.99 -11.27 9.48
C GLN A 70 -0.87 -12.43 10.48
N LYS A 71 -1.41 -12.27 11.70
CA LYS A 71 -1.34 -13.27 12.77
C LYS A 71 -1.98 -14.62 12.38
N ASN A 72 -2.96 -14.60 11.48
CA ASN A 72 -3.67 -15.79 11.02
C ASN A 72 -3.18 -16.28 9.64
N GLU A 73 -2.06 -15.77 9.12
CA GLU A 73 -1.50 -16.16 7.81
C GLU A 73 -2.47 -15.89 6.63
N ARG A 74 -3.35 -14.89 6.78
CA ARG A 74 -4.37 -14.51 5.79
C ARG A 74 -4.04 -13.24 5.02
N LEU A 75 -2.80 -12.78 5.13
CA LEU A 75 -2.32 -11.55 4.49
C LEU A 75 -2.30 -11.66 2.95
N ASN A 76 -1.93 -12.83 2.42
CA ASN A 76 -1.87 -13.09 0.98
C ASN A 76 -3.23 -13.52 0.40
N THR A 77 -4.32 -13.05 1.00
CA THR A 77 -5.67 -13.28 0.49
C THR A 77 -6.20 -12.02 -0.18
N ARG A 78 -7.29 -12.13 -0.95
CA ARG A 78 -7.96 -10.97 -1.54
C ARG A 78 -8.31 -9.91 -0.50
N ILE A 79 -8.86 -10.33 0.65
CA ILE A 79 -9.17 -9.43 1.77
C ILE A 79 -7.90 -8.78 2.31
N GLY A 80 -6.81 -9.54 2.42
CA GLY A 80 -5.50 -9.01 2.80
C GLY A 80 -5.02 -7.92 1.84
N LEU A 81 -5.07 -8.18 0.53
CA LEU A 81 -4.71 -7.19 -0.48
C LEU A 81 -5.59 -5.93 -0.41
N GLU A 82 -6.92 -6.07 -0.27
CA GLU A 82 -7.84 -4.93 -0.11
C GLU A 82 -7.39 -4.00 1.03
N LYS A 83 -7.10 -4.57 2.21
CA LYS A 83 -6.70 -3.80 3.39
C LYS A 83 -5.30 -3.23 3.27
N LEU A 84 -4.38 -3.96 2.65
CA LEU A 84 -3.01 -3.50 2.39
C LEU A 84 -2.97 -2.36 1.37
N LEU A 85 -3.78 -2.40 0.32
CA LEU A 85 -3.89 -1.30 -0.64
C LEU A 85 -4.47 -0.06 0.02
N GLU A 86 -5.57 -0.21 0.78
CA GLU A 86 -6.16 0.93 1.50
C GLU A 86 -5.17 1.56 2.46
N ALA A 87 -4.48 0.74 3.27
CA ALA A 87 -3.49 1.23 4.21
C ALA A 87 -2.28 1.84 3.50
N GLY A 88 -1.72 1.12 2.52
CA GLY A 88 -0.57 1.55 1.74
C GLY A 88 -0.78 2.89 1.05
N LEU A 89 -1.94 3.07 0.41
CA LEU A 89 -2.31 4.35 -0.24
C LEU A 89 -2.47 5.48 0.78
N LYS A 90 -3.01 5.22 1.97
CA LYS A 90 -3.13 6.25 3.02
C LYS A 90 -1.78 6.66 3.60
N VAL A 91 -0.87 5.71 3.76
CA VAL A 91 0.38 5.94 4.51
C VAL A 91 1.58 6.29 3.64
N SER A 92 1.65 5.71 2.45
CA SER A 92 2.76 5.88 1.52
C SER A 92 2.35 5.46 0.09
N PRO A 93 1.59 6.31 -0.62
CA PRO A 93 1.16 6.06 -2.00
C PRO A 93 2.32 5.72 -2.94
N GLU A 94 3.40 6.49 -2.87
CA GLU A 94 4.56 6.34 -3.78
C GLU A 94 5.18 4.94 -3.66
N LYS A 95 5.46 4.48 -2.43
CA LYS A 95 5.99 3.13 -2.21
C LYS A 95 4.99 2.05 -2.64
N THR A 96 3.70 2.28 -2.40
CA THR A 96 2.62 1.36 -2.79
C THR A 96 2.60 1.16 -4.31
N PHE A 97 2.55 2.24 -5.08
CA PHE A 97 2.60 2.17 -6.54
C PHE A 97 3.90 1.56 -7.05
N ARG A 98 5.03 1.92 -6.43
CA ARG A 98 6.32 1.35 -6.82
C ARG A 98 6.36 -0.17 -6.66
N ILE A 99 5.80 -0.73 -5.58
CA ILE A 99 5.70 -2.18 -5.40
C ILE A 99 4.86 -2.78 -6.52
N LEU A 100 3.68 -2.20 -6.76
CA LEU A 100 2.76 -2.74 -7.76
C LEU A 100 3.37 -2.72 -9.17
N GLU A 101 4.03 -1.63 -9.54
CA GLU A 101 4.68 -1.48 -10.85
C GLU A 101 5.91 -2.38 -11.00
N SER A 102 6.66 -2.62 -9.91
CA SER A 102 7.90 -3.42 -9.95
C SER A 102 7.65 -4.93 -10.11
N ALA A 103 6.55 -5.44 -9.57
CA ALA A 103 6.13 -6.84 -9.75
C ALA A 103 5.69 -7.14 -11.20
N GLY A 104 5.32 -6.10 -11.97
CA GLY A 104 4.95 -6.25 -13.37
C GLY A 104 3.63 -7.00 -13.60
N GLY A 105 3.32 -7.31 -14.87
CA GLY A 105 2.13 -8.06 -15.27
C GLY A 105 0.82 -7.55 -14.65
N GLU A 106 0.07 -8.45 -14.04
CA GLU A 106 -1.22 -8.18 -13.38
C GLU A 106 -1.10 -7.15 -12.24
N SER A 107 0.02 -7.13 -11.52
CA SER A 107 0.26 -6.15 -10.46
C SER A 107 0.43 -4.74 -11.03
N LYS A 108 1.08 -4.61 -12.19
CA LYS A 108 1.21 -3.32 -12.87
C LYS A 108 -0.15 -2.85 -13.42
N GLU A 109 -0.95 -3.75 -13.98
CA GLU A 109 -2.33 -3.43 -14.41
C GLU A 109 -3.19 -2.95 -13.23
N LEU A 110 -3.03 -3.57 -12.05
CA LEU A 110 -3.67 -3.13 -10.82
C LEU A 110 -3.25 -1.70 -10.45
N ALA A 111 -1.96 -1.37 -10.55
CA ALA A 111 -1.45 -0.01 -10.31
C ALA A 111 -2.13 1.03 -11.22
N GLU A 112 -2.24 0.72 -12.52
CA GLU A 112 -2.88 1.57 -13.51
C GLU A 112 -4.38 1.76 -13.23
N LYS A 113 -5.10 0.67 -12.90
CA LYS A 113 -6.51 0.74 -12.50
C LYS A 113 -6.71 1.63 -11.29
N ILE A 114 -5.89 1.48 -10.24
CA ILE A 114 -5.99 2.29 -9.02
C ILE A 114 -5.70 3.77 -9.31
N ARG A 115 -4.73 4.09 -10.16
CA ARG A 115 -4.44 5.49 -10.55
C ARG A 115 -5.62 6.17 -11.26
N ASN A 116 -6.43 5.42 -12.02
CA ASN A 116 -7.59 5.99 -12.70
C ASN A 116 -8.77 6.28 -11.77
N ILE A 117 -8.76 5.75 -10.53
CA ILE A 117 -9.80 5.94 -9.51
C ILE A 117 -9.50 7.17 -8.63
N LEU A 118 -8.22 7.51 -8.48
CA LEU A 118 -7.71 8.59 -7.64
C LEU A 118 -7.72 9.92 -8.39
#